data_AF-A0A1A8B7C3-F1
#
_entry.id   AF-A0A1A8B7C3-F1
#
_cell.length_a   1.000
_cell.length_b   1.000
_cell.length_c   1.000
_cell.angle_alpha   90.00
_cell.angle_beta   90.00
_cell.angle_gamma   90.00
#
_symmetry.space_group_name_H-M   'P 1'
#
loop_
_entity.id
_entity.type
_entity.pdbx_description
1 polymer ?
#
loop_
_entity_poly.entity_id
_entity_poly.type
_entity_poly.pdbx_seq_one_letter_code
_entity_poly.pdbx_strand_id
1 'polypeptide(L)' 'RLIVYVNKGDHGFHNGEMDMKTIFRAFGPSFKRNFVSEPFDSIHIYPLMCKLLQVEPAPHNGSLAVTEDMLWSR' A
#
# COMPACT_ATOMS: atom_id res chain seq x y z
N ARG A 1 -6.98 2.75 -41.64
CA ARG A 1 -5.61 2.37 -41.23
C ARG A 1 -5.75 1.45 -40.03
N LEU A 2 -5.40 0.17 -40.15
CA LEU A 2 -5.45 -0.76 -39.02
C LEU A 2 -4.14 -0.62 -38.24
N ILE A 3 -4.22 -0.25 -36.96
CA ILE A 3 -3.06 -0.20 -36.07
C ILE A 3 -3.21 -1.39 -35.13
N VAL A 4 -2.35 -2.39 -35.27
CA VAL A 4 -2.28 -3.54 -34.38
C VAL A 4 -1.22 -3.24 -33.33
N TYR A 5 -1.62 -3.16 -32.07
CA TYR A 5 -0.72 -3.00 -30.93
C TYR A 5 -0.46 -4.36 -30.31
N VAL A 6 0.78 -4.84 -30.39
CA VAL A 6 1.23 -6.07 -29.73
C VAL A 6 2.15 -5.67 -28.57
N ASN A 7 1.58 -5.57 -27.37
CA ASN A 7 2.34 -5.31 -26.15
C ASN A 7 2.68 -6.64 -25.45
N LYS A 8 3.94 -6.77 -25.03
CA LYS A 8 4.42 -7.95 -24.28
C LYS A 8 4.19 -7.84 -22.78
N GLY A 9 3.85 -6.65 -22.29
CA GLY A 9 3.46 -6.38 -20.92
C GLY A 9 2.49 -5.22 -20.93
N ASP A 10 1.52 -5.28 -20.04
CA ASP A 10 0.49 -4.26 -19.90
C ASP A 10 -0.01 -4.26 -18.45
N HIS A 11 -0.70 -3.19 -18.05
CA HIS A 11 -1.23 -3.02 -16.71
C HIS A 11 -2.49 -2.15 -16.72
N GLY A 12 -3.10 -1.95 -15.55
CA GLY A 12 -4.35 -1.18 -15.44
C GLY A 12 -5.61 -2.04 -15.58
N PHE A 13 -5.44 -3.37 -15.60
CA PHE A 13 -6.53 -4.32 -15.43
C PHE A 13 -7.10 -4.25 -14.00
N HIS A 14 -8.13 -5.05 -13.74
CA HIS A 14 -8.78 -5.11 -12.44
C HIS A 14 -7.76 -5.38 -11.32
N ASN A 15 -7.79 -4.59 -10.25
CA ASN A 15 -6.82 -4.69 -9.15
C ASN A 15 -6.90 -6.01 -8.36
N GLY A 16 -7.96 -6.80 -8.55
CA GLY A 16 -8.12 -8.15 -8.02
C GLY A 16 -7.16 -9.18 -8.63
N GLU A 17 -6.67 -8.92 -9.85
CA GLU A 17 -5.75 -9.84 -10.54
C GLU A 17 -4.40 -9.92 -9.83
N MET A 18 -3.86 -11.14 -9.71
CA MET A 18 -2.60 -11.37 -9.00
C MET A 18 -1.42 -10.65 -9.66
N ASP A 19 -1.40 -10.55 -10.98
CA ASP A 19 -0.35 -9.85 -11.73
C ASP A 19 -0.38 -8.33 -11.52
N MET A 20 -1.48 -7.78 -11.01
CA MET A 20 -1.64 -6.35 -10.71
C MET A 20 -1.29 -5.98 -9.27
N LYS A 21 -0.93 -6.95 -8.43
CA LYS A 21 -0.56 -6.69 -7.03
C LYS A 21 0.82 -6.06 -6.94
N THR A 22 0.97 -5.11 -6.02
CA THR A 22 2.24 -4.41 -5.78
C THR A 22 2.94 -5.00 -4.56
N ILE A 23 4.26 -4.75 -4.48
CA ILE A 23 5.04 -5.06 -3.28
C ILE A 23 4.93 -3.91 -2.28
N PHE A 24 4.91 -4.25 -0.99
CA PHE A 24 5.07 -3.30 0.11
C PHE A 24 6.11 -3.82 1.10
N ARG A 25 7.08 -2.98 1.46
CA ARG A 25 8.10 -3.29 2.47
C ARG A 25 8.42 -2.04 3.26
N ALA A 26 8.37 -2.15 4.58
CA ALA A 26 8.70 -1.07 5.50
C ALA A 26 9.81 -1.50 6.47
N PHE A 27 10.69 -0.56 6.80
CA PHE A 27 11.74 -0.74 7.79
C PHE A 27 12.04 0.60 8.47
N GLY A 28 12.21 0.58 9.78
CA GLY A 28 12.53 1.76 10.56
C GLY A 28 12.28 1.53 12.05
N PRO A 29 12.64 2.50 12.90
CA PRO A 29 12.51 2.37 14.35
C PRO A 29 11.05 2.24 14.82
N SER A 30 10.10 2.77 14.05
CA SER A 30 8.67 2.70 14.37
C SER A 30 8.01 1.37 13.98
N PHE A 31 8.61 0.62 13.05
CA PHE A 31 8.04 -0.62 12.54
C PHE A 31 8.52 -1.84 13.35
N LYS A 32 7.62 -2.80 13.55
CA LYS A 32 7.95 -4.12 14.11
C LYS A 32 8.98 -4.82 13.22
N ARG A 33 9.92 -5.54 13.85
CA ARG A 33 10.89 -6.37 13.12
C ARG A 33 10.27 -7.74 12.82
N ASN A 34 10.62 -8.32 11.67
CA ASN A 34 10.15 -9.65 11.23
C ASN A 34 8.62 -9.79 11.22
N PHE A 35 7.92 -8.69 10.95
CA PHE A 35 6.47 -8.67 10.84
C PHE A 35 6.05 -8.91 9.38
N VAL A 36 5.09 -9.80 9.17
CA VAL A 36 4.46 -10.05 7.87
C VAL A 36 3.01 -9.58 8.00
N SER A 37 2.64 -8.60 7.18
CA SER A 37 1.26 -8.10 7.12
C SER A 37 0.40 -8.99 6.25
N GLU A 38 -0.89 -9.06 6.57
CA GLU A 38 -1.91 -9.44 5.59
C GLU A 38 -1.92 -8.43 4.42
N PRO A 39 -2.34 -8.83 3.20
CA PRO A 39 -2.52 -7.93 2.08
C PRO A 39 -3.50 -6.80 2.41
N PHE A 40 -3.21 -5.59 1.92
CA PHE A 40 -4.05 -4.42 2.14
C PHE A 40 -3.98 -3.47 0.93
N ASP A 41 -5.01 -2.62 0.78
CA ASP A 41 -5.06 -1.64 -0.30
C ASP A 41 -4.11 -0.45 -0.04
N SER A 42 -3.48 0.04 -1.10
CA SER A 42 -2.50 1.14 -1.03
C SER A 42 -3.06 2.44 -0.42
N ILE A 43 -4.38 2.63 -0.43
CA ILE A 43 -5.05 3.77 0.19
C ILE A 43 -4.79 3.88 1.70
N HIS A 44 -4.44 2.77 2.37
CA HIS A 44 -4.13 2.75 3.80
C HIS A 44 -2.70 3.24 4.12
N ILE A 45 -1.84 3.44 3.10
CA ILE A 45 -0.48 3.94 3.30
C ILE A 45 -0.47 5.41 3.73
N TYR A 46 -1.40 6.23 3.22
CA TYR A 46 -1.47 7.65 3.59
C TYR A 46 -1.65 7.89 5.10
N PRO A 47 -2.66 7.33 5.78
CA PRO A 47 -2.81 7.51 7.23
C PRO A 47 -1.63 6.92 8.03
N LEU A 48 -1.01 5.82 7.56
CA LEU A 48 0.22 5.28 8.14
C LEU A 48 1.37 6.30 8.09
N MET A 49 1.59 6.94 6.94
CA MET A 49 2.62 7.97 6.79
C MET A 49 2.35 9.18 7.68
N CYS A 50 1.09 9.66 7.74
CA CYS A 50 0.71 10.76 8.63
C CYS A 50 0.99 10.43 10.10
N LYS A 51 0.68 9.20 10.54
CA LYS A 51 0.99 8.70 11.89
C LYS A 51 2.50 8.72 12.18
N LEU A 52 3.33 8.29 11.22
CA LEU A 52 4.79 8.24 11.37
C LEU A 52 5.41 9.64 11.42
N LEU A 53 4.91 10.56 10.59
CA LEU A 53 5.38 11.95 10.51
C LEU A 53 4.78 12.86 11.58
N GLN A 54 3.79 12.38 12.34
CA GLN A 54 3.08 13.15 13.37
C GLN A 54 2.37 14.38 12.79
N VAL A 55 1.70 14.21 11.65
CA VAL A 55 0.91 15.26 10.99
C VAL A 55 -0.55 14.86 10.90
N GLU A 56 -1.43 15.86 10.92
CA GLU A 56 -2.87 15.64 10.75
C GLU A 56 -3.17 15.24 9.29
N PRO A 57 -3.87 14.12 9.05
CA PRO A 57 -4.27 13.73 7.71
C PRO A 57 -5.38 14.65 7.16
N ALA A 58 -5.30 14.97 5.87
CA ALA A 58 -6.44 15.53 5.13
C ALA A 58 -7.52 14.46 4.90
N PRO A 59 -8.76 14.82 4.50
CA PRO A 59 -9.81 13.83 4.21
C PRO A 59 -9.35 12.78 3.19
N HIS A 60 -9.52 11.48 3.54
CA HIS A 60 -9.05 10.35 2.74
C HIS A 60 -9.97 9.13 2.91
N ASN A 61 -9.75 8.09 2.07
CA ASN A 61 -10.50 6.83 2.14
C ASN A 61 -9.75 5.70 2.86
N GLY A 62 -8.49 5.91 3.27
CA GLY A 62 -7.72 4.94 4.04
C GLY A 62 -8.18 4.80 5.50
N SER A 63 -7.70 3.76 6.20
CA SER A 63 -7.95 3.52 7.62
C SER A 63 -6.64 3.10 8.28
N LEU A 64 -6.20 3.83 9.31
CA LEU A 64 -4.96 3.53 10.03
C LEU A 64 -4.99 2.14 10.66
N ALA A 65 -6.17 1.71 11.14
CA ALA A 65 -6.35 0.42 11.82
C ALA A 65 -5.89 -0.79 10.99
N VAL A 66 -5.92 -0.70 9.66
CA VAL A 66 -5.46 -1.77 8.76
C VAL A 66 -3.94 -1.94 8.81
N THR A 67 -3.20 -0.87 9.09
CA THR A 67 -1.73 -0.83 9.05
C THR A 67 -1.07 -0.61 10.40
N GLU A 68 -1.85 -0.26 11.43
CA GLU A 68 -1.31 0.12 12.74
C GLU A 68 -0.58 -1.03 13.43
N ASP A 69 -0.99 -2.28 13.19
CA ASP A 69 -0.33 -3.46 13.77
C ASP A 69 1.09 -3.71 13.21
N MET A 70 1.48 -3.01 12.13
CA MET A 70 2.88 -3.00 11.67
C MET A 70 3.81 -2.22 12.62
N LEU A 71 3.26 -1.37 13.48
CA LEU A 71 4.00 -0.48 14.37
C LEU A 71 4.13 -1.08 15.77
N TRP A 72 5.20 -0.73 16.50
CA TRP A 72 5.28 -1.08 17.92
C TRP A 72 4.11 -0.46 18.69
N SER A 73 3.53 -1.24 19.61
CA SER A 73 2.63 -0.72 20.63
C SER A 73 3.39 0.34 21.43
N ARG A 74 2.82 1.54 21.54
CA ARG A 74 3.31 2.55 22.49
C ARG A 74 2.72 2.26 23.86
#